data_AF-A0AAV3YXH3-F1
#
_entry.id   AF-A0AAV3YXH3-F1
#
_cell.length_a   1.000
_cell.length_b   1.000
_cell.length_c   1.000
_cell.angle_alpha   90.00
_cell.angle_beta   90.00
_cell.angle_gamma   90.00
#
_symmetry.space_group_name_H-M   'P 1'
#
loop_
_entity.id
_entity.type
_entity.pdbx_description
1 polymer ?
#
loop_
_entity_poly.entity_id
_entity_poly.type
_entity_poly.pdbx_seq_one_letter_code
_entity_poly.pdbx_strand_id
1 'polypeptide(L)'
;MIINEIRNKEDSTRVQKAVQQPQQDQWSNWDTAIQRSLTWNDIWHMALLRISFLIKSVSDLLPSNANLVQWGKKDDPTRPLCQGRQNTEHVQSSALTRAIHVEA
;
A
#
# COMPACT_ATOMS: atom_id res chain seq x y z
N MET A 1 31.83 22.27 6.58
CA MET A 1 31.22 22.09 7.92
C MET A 1 29.72 22.40 7.88
N ILE A 2 29.31 23.59 7.44
CA ILE A 2 27.90 24.03 7.37
C ILE A 2 27.00 23.12 6.51
N ILE A 3 27.49 22.62 5.37
CA ILE A 3 26.70 21.75 4.48
C ILE A 3 26.30 20.43 5.16
N ASN A 4 27.18 19.84 5.96
CA ASN A 4 26.89 18.60 6.68
C ASN A 4 25.87 18.83 7.81
N GLU A 5 25.89 20.00 8.46
CA GLU A 5 24.90 20.34 9.48
C GLU A 5 23.51 20.56 8.87
N ILE A 6 23.43 21.26 7.74
CA ILE A 6 22.17 21.44 7.00
C ILE A 6 21.62 20.08 6.58
N ARG A 7 22.45 19.22 5.99
CA ARG A 7 22.05 17.88 5.56
C ARG A 7 21.59 17.01 6.72
N ASN A 8 22.29 17.02 7.86
CA ASN A 8 21.87 16.27 9.06
C ASN A 8 20.52 16.75 9.60
N LYS A 9 20.27 18.07 9.58
CA LYS A 9 19.01 18.66 10.03
C LYS A 9 17.85 18.27 9.11
N GLU A 10 18.11 18.24 7.80
CA GLU A 10 17.16 17.84 6.77
C GLU A 10 16.84 16.34 6.84
N ASP A 11 17.87 15.49 7.00
CA ASP A 11 17.69 14.05 7.18
C ASP A 11 16.97 13.72 8.50
N SER A 12 17.25 14.44 9.58
CA SER A 12 16.51 14.29 10.85
C SER A 12 15.02 14.60 10.68
N THR A 13 14.71 15.65 9.91
CA THR A 13 13.32 16.03 9.60
C THR A 13 12.63 14.98 8.73
N ARG A 14 13.35 14.42 7.75
CA ARG A 14 12.84 13.33 6.89
C ARG A 14 12.55 12.06 7.70
N VAL A 15 13.47 11.66 8.57
CA VAL A 15 13.29 10.49 9.45
C VAL A 15 12.13 10.70 10.42
N GLN A 16 12.04 11.88 11.05
CA GLN A 16 10.92 12.22 11.94
C GLN A 16 9.58 12.15 11.20
N LYS A 17 9.51 12.69 9.97
CA LYS A 17 8.30 12.62 9.15
C LYS A 17 7.94 11.18 8.76
N ALA A 18 8.93 10.35 8.45
CA ALA A 18 8.74 8.95 8.09
C ALA A 18 8.20 8.12 9.25
N VAL A 19 8.72 8.30 10.47
CA VAL A 19 8.27 7.58 11.68
C VAL A 19 6.85 8.00 12.10
N GLN A 20 6.44 9.23 11.79
CA GLN A 20 5.08 9.72 12.06
C GLN A 20 4.04 9.29 11.02
N GLN A 21 4.43 8.59 9.94
CA GLN A 21 3.45 8.08 8.99
C GLN A 21 2.73 6.86 9.57
N PRO A 22 1.38 6.86 9.61
CA PRO A 22 0.62 5.70 10.08
C PRO A 22 0.76 4.47 9.17
N GLN A 23 1.20 4.67 7.93
CA GLN A 23 1.39 3.61 6.94
C GLN A 23 2.73 3.79 6.23
N GLN A 24 3.44 2.67 6.05
CA GLN A 24 4.64 2.60 5.23
C GLN A 24 4.27 2.99 3.79
N ASP A 25 5.09 3.84 3.16
CA ASP A 25 4.92 4.33 1.78
C ASP A 25 3.93 5.49 1.52
N GLN A 26 3.33 6.10 2.55
CA GLN A 26 2.50 7.31 2.36
C GLN A 26 3.28 8.53 1.81
N TRP A 27 4.61 8.50 1.95
CA TRP A 27 5.55 9.53 1.53
C TRP A 27 6.34 9.15 0.26
N SER A 28 6.20 7.93 -0.24
CA SER A 28 6.96 7.40 -1.36
C SER A 28 6.29 7.81 -2.68
N ASN A 29 6.97 8.60 -3.53
CA ASN A 29 6.54 8.78 -4.91
C ASN A 29 6.79 7.46 -5.66
N TRP A 30 5.73 6.92 -6.27
CA TRP A 30 5.76 5.64 -6.98
C TRP A 30 6.56 5.69 -8.28
N ASP A 31 6.93 6.89 -8.76
CA ASP A 31 7.68 7.09 -9.99
C ASP A 31 9.05 6.38 -9.99
N THR A 32 9.62 6.12 -8.82
CA THR A 32 10.90 5.40 -8.65
C THR A 32 10.74 4.00 -8.07
N ALA A 33 9.52 3.48 -7.95
CA ALA A 33 9.29 2.16 -7.40
C ALA A 33 9.85 1.09 -8.34
N ILE A 34 10.79 0.27 -7.85
CA ILE A 34 11.37 -0.83 -8.62
C ILE A 34 10.31 -1.91 -8.79
N GLN A 35 9.88 -2.14 -10.02
CA GLN A 35 9.00 -3.26 -10.35
C GLN A 35 9.73 -4.57 -10.05
N ARG A 36 9.16 -5.37 -9.15
CA ARG A 36 9.73 -6.66 -8.76
C ARG A 36 8.83 -7.78 -9.27
N SER A 37 9.35 -8.59 -10.20
CA SER A 37 8.73 -9.87 -10.57
C SER A 37 9.18 -10.95 -9.58
N LEU A 38 8.24 -11.71 -9.04
CA LEU A 38 8.52 -12.87 -8.19
C LEU A 38 8.12 -14.14 -8.94
N THR A 39 9.04 -15.08 -9.09
CA THR A 39 8.74 -16.41 -9.60
C THR A 39 8.19 -17.30 -8.49
N TRP A 40 7.52 -18.39 -8.87
CA TRP A 40 7.06 -19.39 -7.90
C TRP A 40 8.21 -19.97 -7.08
N ASN A 41 9.36 -20.18 -7.71
CA ASN A 41 10.57 -20.66 -7.05
C ASN A 41 11.06 -19.66 -5.98
N ASP A 42 11.02 -18.36 -6.27
CA ASP A 42 11.41 -17.33 -5.31
C ASP A 42 10.52 -17.37 -4.06
N ILE A 43 9.21 -17.56 -4.25
CA ILE A 43 8.24 -17.63 -3.15
C ILE A 43 8.52 -18.84 -2.26
N TRP A 44 8.78 -20.01 -2.84
CA TRP A 44 9.09 -21.23 -2.08
C TRP A 44 10.33 -21.11 -1.19
N HIS A 45 11.30 -20.31 -1.61
CA HIS A 45 12.55 -20.12 -0.87
C HIS A 45 12.52 -18.87 0.03
N MET A 46 11.43 -18.10 0.04
CA MET A 46 11.29 -16.94 0.90
C MET A 46 10.85 -17.31 2.32
N ALA A 47 11.40 -16.60 3.31
CA ALA A 47 10.89 -16.65 4.66
C ALA A 47 9.42 -16.20 4.72
N LEU A 48 8.59 -16.91 5.48
CA LEU A 48 7.15 -16.63 5.63
C LEU A 48 6.85 -15.18 6.02
N LEU A 49 7.67 -14.59 6.92
CA LEU A 49 7.52 -13.19 7.34
C LEU A 49 7.70 -12.22 6.16
N ARG A 50 8.63 -12.54 5.23
CA ARG A 50 8.88 -11.72 4.05
C ARG A 50 7.70 -11.80 3.07
N ILE A 51 7.11 -12.98 2.90
CA ILE A 51 5.92 -13.17 2.07
C ILE A 51 4.73 -12.42 2.68
N SER A 52 4.52 -12.55 4.00
CA SER A 52 3.44 -11.84 4.71
C SER A 52 3.58 -10.33 4.58
N PHE A 53 4.81 -9.81 4.72
CA PHE A 53 5.11 -8.40 4.51
C PHE A 53 4.77 -7.95 3.09
N LEU A 54 5.20 -8.71 2.07
CA LEU A 54 4.92 -8.38 0.66
C LEU A 54 3.41 -8.33 0.38
N ILE A 55 2.65 -9.33 0.84
CA ILE A 55 1.19 -9.37 0.66
C ILE A 55 0.52 -8.17 1.31
N LYS A 56 0.91 -7.82 2.55
CA LYS A 56 0.37 -6.65 3.26
C LYS A 56 0.73 -5.35 2.56
N SER A 57 1.98 -5.19 2.14
CA SER A 57 2.44 -4.00 1.43
C SER A 57 1.65 -3.79 0.13
N VAL A 58 1.38 -4.83 -0.66
CA VAL A 58 0.55 -4.71 -1.87
C VAL A 58 -0.91 -4.36 -1.51
N SER A 59 -1.42 -4.94 -0.43
CA SER A 59 -2.81 -4.73 0.01
C SER A 59 -3.09 -3.29 0.43
N ASP A 60 -2.08 -2.63 0.99
CA ASP A 60 -2.10 -1.23 1.40
C ASP A 60 -2.07 -0.26 0.20
N LEU A 61 -1.62 -0.73 -0.97
CA LEU A 61 -1.51 0.04 -2.21
C LEU A 61 -2.68 -0.12 -3.15
N LEU A 62 -3.53 -1.11 -2.93
CA LEU A 62 -4.72 -1.30 -3.76
C LEU A 62 -5.73 -0.18 -3.48
N PRO A 63 -6.42 0.35 -4.50
CA PRO A 63 -7.42 1.41 -4.34
C PRO A 63 -8.73 0.83 -3.73
N SER A 64 -8.66 0.35 -2.50
CA SER A 64 -9.83 -0.02 -1.68
C SER A 64 -10.51 1.25 -1.18
N ASN A 65 -11.82 1.21 -0.86
CA ASN A 65 -12.48 2.39 -0.32
C ASN A 65 -11.86 2.86 1.02
N ALA A 66 -11.37 1.95 1.86
CA ALA A 66 -10.64 2.35 3.07
C ALA A 66 -9.30 3.03 2.74
N ASN A 67 -8.54 2.49 1.78
CA ASN A 67 -7.28 3.10 1.38
C ASN A 67 -7.50 4.44 0.68
N LEU A 68 -8.55 4.58 -0.14
CA LEU A 68 -8.92 5.84 -0.78
C LEU A 68 -9.29 6.93 0.23
N VAL A 69 -9.98 6.58 1.32
CA VAL A 69 -10.24 7.50 2.42
C VAL A 69 -8.96 7.85 3.16
N GLN A 70 -8.12 6.87 3.43
CA GLN A 70 -6.82 7.08 4.08
C GLN A 70 -5.88 7.95 3.24
N TRP A 71 -5.97 7.88 1.91
CA TRP A 71 -5.22 8.74 0.99
C TRP A 71 -5.87 10.10 0.76
N GLY A 72 -7.01 10.41 1.42
CA GLY A 72 -7.74 11.66 1.25
C GLY A 72 -8.39 11.84 -0.13
N LYS A 73 -8.59 10.75 -0.88
CA LYS A 73 -9.23 10.75 -2.20
C LYS A 73 -10.75 10.53 -2.14
N LYS A 74 -11.29 10.19 -0.96
CA LYS A 74 -12.71 9.95 -0.72
C LYS A 74 -13.06 10.26 0.74
N ASP A 75 -14.26 10.76 1.01
CA ASP A 75 -14.66 11.09 2.39
C ASP A 75 -15.28 9.91 3.16
N ASP A 76 -15.92 8.98 2.46
CA ASP A 76 -16.64 7.86 3.08
C ASP A 76 -16.10 6.47 2.64
N PRO A 77 -15.63 5.63 3.59
CA PRO A 77 -15.13 4.29 3.30
C PRO A 77 -16.27 3.29 3.00
N THR A 78 -17.52 3.69 3.24
CA THR A 78 -18.68 2.83 3.06
C THR A 78 -19.07 2.75 1.58
N ARG A 79 -19.53 1.57 1.16
CA ARG A 79 -20.09 1.32 -0.18
C ARG A 79 -21.56 0.95 0.01
N PRO A 80 -22.50 1.42 -0.83
CA PRO A 80 -23.92 1.14 -0.63
C PRO A 80 -24.30 -0.36 -0.53
N LEU A 81 -23.45 -1.25 -1.08
CA LEU A 81 -23.63 -2.70 -1.05
C LEU A 81 -22.97 -3.43 0.14
N CYS A 82 -22.25 -2.73 1.02
CA CYS A 82 -21.57 -3.35 2.17
C CYS A 82 -21.85 -2.50 3.42
N GLN A 83 -22.58 -3.04 4.39
CA GLN A 83 -22.91 -2.36 5.66
C GLN A 83 -21.71 -2.24 6.64
N GLY A 84 -20.46 -2.25 6.15
CA GLY A 84 -19.25 -2.26 6.98
C GLY A 84 -18.03 -1.63 6.31
N ARG A 85 -16.97 -1.39 7.10
CA ARG A 85 -15.70 -0.80 6.66
C ARG A 85 -15.01 -1.75 5.68
N GLN A 86 -14.73 -1.29 4.47
CA GLN A 86 -14.11 -2.13 3.44
C GLN A 86 -12.62 -2.34 3.71
N ASN A 87 -12.18 -3.59 3.86
CA ASN A 87 -10.78 -3.99 3.83
C ASN A 87 -10.37 -4.46 2.40
N THR A 88 -9.09 -4.76 2.19
CA THR A 88 -8.57 -5.18 0.87
C THR A 88 -9.21 -6.47 0.33
N GLU A 89 -9.75 -7.34 1.20
CA GLU A 89 -10.43 -8.58 0.80
C GLU A 89 -11.66 -8.31 -0.08
N HIS A 90 -12.37 -7.20 0.16
CA HIS A 90 -13.52 -6.80 -0.65
C HIS A 90 -13.13 -6.35 -2.08
N VAL A 91 -11.94 -5.77 -2.27
CA VAL A 91 -11.45 -5.38 -3.61
C VAL A 91 -11.20 -6.62 -4.45
N GLN A 92 -10.54 -7.62 -3.88
CA GLN A 92 -10.21 -8.88 -4.56
C GLN A 92 -11.46 -9.68 -4.93
N SER A 93 -12.47 -9.75 -4.05
CA SER A 93 -13.76 -10.38 -4.36
C SER A 93 -14.50 -9.67 -5.49
N SER A 94 -14.53 -8.33 -5.48
CA SER A 94 -15.24 -7.55 -6.50
C SER A 94 -14.62 -7.64 -7.90
N ALA A 95 -13.29 -7.74 -8.00
CA ALA A 95 -12.59 -7.97 -9.25
C ALA A 95 -12.96 -9.33 -9.85
N LEU A 96 -13.13 -10.36 -9.00
CA LEU A 96 -13.59 -11.69 -9.43
C LEU A 96 -15.03 -11.65 -9.93
N THR A 97 -15.94 -10.95 -9.25
CA THR A 97 -17.35 -10.84 -9.69
C THR A 97 -17.50 -10.04 -10.98
N ARG A 98 -16.68 -9.00 -11.19
CA ARG A 98 -16.71 -8.21 -12.43
C ARG A 98 -16.16 -8.98 -13.63
N ALA A 99 -15.19 -9.87 -13.43
CA ALA A 99 -14.72 -10.76 -14.49
C ALA A 99 -15.83 -11.72 -14.96
N ILE A 100 -16.62 -12.26 -14.03
CA ILE A 100 -17.73 -13.19 -14.34
C ILE A 100 -18.87 -12.51 -15.10
N HIS A 101 -19.12 -11.21 -14.91
CA HIS A 101 -20.15 -10.46 -15.66
C HIS A 101 -19.68 -9.89 -17.00
N VAL A 102 -18.38 -9.94 -17.31
CA VAL A 102 -17.84 -9.51 -18.61
C VAL A 102 -17.68 -10.70 -19.58
N GLU A 103 -17.72 -11.94 -19.08
CA GLU A 103 -17.63 -13.17 -19.87
C GLU A 103 -18.98 -13.92 -20.05
N ALA A 104 -20.13 -13.28 -19.77
CA ALA A 104 -21.47 -13.86 -19.98
C ALA A 104 -22.26 -13.13 -21.07
#